data_AF-A0A5C7FTB1-F1
#
_entry.id   AF-A0A5C7FTB1-F1
#
_cell.length_a   1.000
_cell.length_b   1.000
_cell.length_c   1.000
_cell.angle_alpha   90.00
_cell.angle_beta   90.00
_cell.angle_gamma   90.00
#
_symmetry.space_group_name_H-M   'P 1'
#
loop_
_entity.id
_entity.type
_entity.pdbx_description
1 polymer ?
#
loop_
_entity_poly.entity_id
_entity_poly.type
_entity_poly.pdbx_seq_one_letter_code
_entity_poly.pdbx_strand_id
1 'polypeptide(L)'
;MYSFAQRPDTAVEDEPLYAHYLLRQPTEADHPGREDILQSQNNNGNEVTARMLSHDYQKEVVVFKQMTHHLIDIDTGFLDRMDNVLLIRDPRAILNSFSKVVEKVTARDIGVPQQFALFQRLQKAGKLTAVVDARLLLLNPESVLSQLCDRLGIPFTPQMLSWEPGARPEDGIWAAHWYGNVHKSTGFQPWKEKTYNLSPALASIAEACRPAYEEMLGAALRP
;
A
#
# COMPACT_ATOMS: atom_id res chain seq x y z
N MET A 1 2.82 -5.14 4.78
CA MET A 1 2.55 -5.19 6.24
C MET A 1 2.62 -6.61 6.79
N TYR A 2 1.59 -7.47 6.63
CA TYR A 2 1.49 -8.77 7.32
C TYR A 2 2.77 -9.63 7.22
N SER A 3 3.33 -9.74 6.02
CA SER A 3 4.58 -10.44 5.77
C SER A 3 5.77 -9.86 6.57
N PHE A 4 5.98 -8.55 6.53
CA PHE A 4 7.04 -7.89 7.28
C PHE A 4 6.82 -7.93 8.80
N ALA A 5 5.57 -7.91 9.26
CA ALA A 5 5.21 -8.01 10.67
C ALA A 5 5.55 -9.38 11.31
N GLN A 6 5.97 -10.36 10.51
CA GLN A 6 6.45 -11.66 11.03
C GLN A 6 7.93 -11.63 11.43
N ARG A 7 8.64 -10.56 11.06
CA ARG A 7 10.06 -10.45 11.39
C ARG A 7 10.22 -9.91 12.81
N PRO A 8 11.10 -10.50 13.64
CA PRO A 8 11.29 -10.07 15.02
C PRO A 8 11.94 -8.69 15.16
N ASP A 9 12.67 -8.25 14.12
CA ASP A 9 13.42 -6.98 14.06
C ASP A 9 12.59 -5.80 13.50
N THR A 10 11.33 -6.04 13.14
CA THR A 10 10.52 -5.10 12.37
C THR A 10 9.33 -4.56 13.16
N ALA A 11 9.14 -3.25 13.14
CA ALA A 11 7.87 -2.58 13.48
C ALA A 11 7.10 -2.27 12.21
N VAL A 12 5.77 -2.25 12.28
CA VAL A 12 4.92 -1.83 11.16
C VAL A 12 3.90 -0.81 11.65
N GLU A 13 3.72 0.26 10.88
CA GLU A 13 2.61 1.18 11.04
C GLU A 13 1.74 1.16 9.78
N ASP A 14 0.45 0.89 9.97
CA ASP A 14 -0.53 0.91 8.91
C ASP A 14 -1.13 2.30 8.76
N GLU A 15 -1.12 2.81 7.53
CA GLU A 15 -1.69 4.08 7.06
C GLU A 15 -1.63 5.26 8.06
N PRO A 16 -0.46 5.68 8.57
CA PRO A 16 -0.37 6.77 9.55
C PRO A 16 -0.89 8.15 9.06
N LEU A 17 -1.22 8.31 7.77
CA LEU A 17 -1.61 9.58 7.14
C LEU A 17 -3.08 9.55 6.70
N TYR A 18 -3.85 8.54 7.11
CA TYR A 18 -5.22 8.39 6.65
C TYR A 18 -6.11 9.52 7.18
N ALA A 19 -6.01 9.89 8.46
CA ALA A 19 -6.75 11.04 8.98
C ALA A 19 -6.38 12.37 8.28
N HIS A 20 -5.10 12.58 7.97
CA HIS A 20 -4.66 13.76 7.20
C HIS A 20 -5.32 13.81 5.81
N TYR A 21 -5.35 12.67 5.12
CA TYR A 21 -6.01 12.53 3.82
C TYR A 21 -7.49 12.81 3.89
N LEU A 22 -8.21 12.22 4.86
CA LEU A 22 -9.66 12.35 4.96
C LEU A 22 -10.09 13.83 5.05
N LEU A 23 -9.32 14.69 5.74
CA LEU A 23 -9.63 16.12 5.81
C LEU A 23 -9.38 16.90 4.50
N ARG A 24 -8.60 16.34 3.57
CA ARG A 24 -8.12 17.04 2.36
C ARG A 24 -8.52 16.35 1.06
N GLN A 25 -9.18 15.19 1.13
CA GLN A 25 -9.53 14.41 -0.04
C GLN A 25 -10.29 15.29 -1.06
N PRO A 26 -9.88 15.30 -2.34
CA PRO A 26 -10.45 16.20 -3.34
C PRO A 26 -11.69 15.60 -4.03
N THR A 27 -12.22 14.50 -3.51
CA THR A 27 -13.26 13.67 -4.13
C THR A 27 -14.44 13.48 -3.17
N GLU A 28 -15.57 13.07 -3.74
CA GLU A 28 -16.78 12.70 -3.00
C GLU A 28 -16.75 11.25 -2.49
N ALA A 29 -15.58 10.60 -2.48
CA ALA A 29 -15.46 9.22 -2.00
C ALA A 29 -15.83 9.15 -0.51
N ASP A 30 -16.86 8.36 -0.19
CA ASP A 30 -17.27 8.12 1.19
C ASP A 30 -16.46 6.95 1.77
N HIS A 31 -15.49 7.27 2.63
CA HIS A 31 -14.62 6.29 3.26
C HIS A 31 -15.29 5.74 4.54
N PRO A 32 -15.43 4.41 4.69
CA PRO A 32 -16.08 3.85 5.86
C PRO A 32 -15.27 4.11 7.12
N GLY A 33 -15.96 4.41 8.22
CA GLY A 33 -15.33 4.71 9.51
C GLY A 33 -14.62 6.07 9.55
N ARG A 34 -14.92 6.99 8.62
CA ARG A 34 -14.26 8.31 8.50
C ARG A 34 -14.10 9.04 9.84
N GLU A 35 -15.17 9.21 10.59
CA GLU A 35 -15.15 9.96 11.85
C GLU A 35 -14.27 9.27 12.91
N ASP A 36 -14.42 7.95 13.04
CA ASP A 36 -13.61 7.17 13.97
C ASP A 36 -12.11 7.23 13.59
N ILE A 37 -11.79 7.23 12.28
CA ILE A 37 -10.40 7.35 11.80
C ILE A 37 -9.85 8.73 12.18
N LEU A 38 -10.60 9.80 11.95
CA LEU A 38 -10.21 11.18 12.30
C LEU A 38 -9.96 11.36 13.81
N GLN A 39 -10.70 10.64 14.66
CA GLN A 39 -10.51 10.67 16.11
C GLN A 39 -9.32 9.80 16.57
N SER A 40 -9.00 8.74 15.83
CA SER A 40 -7.95 7.78 16.20
C SER A 40 -6.52 8.21 15.84
N GLN A 41 -6.33 9.15 14.92
CA GLN A 41 -5.03 9.53 14.35
C GLN A 41 -4.79 11.04 14.37
N ASN A 42 -3.52 11.45 14.47
CA ASN A 42 -3.13 12.83 14.24
C ASN A 42 -3.41 13.22 12.77
N ASN A 43 -4.13 14.32 12.56
CA ASN A 43 -4.55 14.80 11.24
C ASN A 43 -3.61 15.86 10.64
N ASN A 44 -2.53 16.22 11.35
CA ASN A 44 -1.45 17.08 10.87
C ASN A 44 -0.36 16.23 10.18
N GLY A 45 -0.40 16.13 8.86
CA GLY A 45 0.55 15.32 8.07
C GLY A 45 2.02 15.69 8.27
N ASN A 46 2.33 16.95 8.59
CA ASN A 46 3.72 17.36 8.86
C ASN A 46 4.22 16.80 10.21
N GLU A 47 3.38 16.81 11.23
CA GLU A 47 3.73 16.19 12.52
C GLU A 47 3.86 14.67 12.39
N VAL A 48 2.96 14.04 11.62
CA VAL A 48 3.01 12.60 11.36
C VAL A 48 4.29 12.22 10.63
N THR A 49 4.65 12.91 9.53
CA THR A 49 5.87 12.61 8.77
C THR A 49 7.15 12.90 9.57
N ALA A 50 7.15 13.95 10.41
CA ALA A 50 8.24 14.19 11.34
C ALA A 50 8.39 13.04 12.34
N ARG A 51 7.28 12.56 12.93
CA ARG A 51 7.26 11.41 13.83
C ARG A 51 7.79 10.15 13.16
N MET A 52 7.37 9.85 11.92
CA MET A 52 7.85 8.69 11.16
C MET A 52 9.38 8.66 11.04
N LEU A 53 10.04 9.83 10.99
CA LEU A 53 11.49 9.94 10.87
C LEU A 53 12.24 9.95 12.22
N SER A 54 11.58 10.36 13.31
CA SER A 54 12.26 10.67 14.57
C SER A 54 11.85 9.78 15.75
N HIS A 55 10.72 9.09 15.66
CA HIS A 55 10.22 8.26 16.75
C HIS A 55 11.07 6.99 16.91
N ASP A 56 11.32 6.59 18.16
CA ASP A 56 11.99 5.34 18.48
C ASP A 56 10.98 4.20 18.54
N TYR A 57 10.97 3.38 17.49
CA TYR A 57 10.08 2.24 17.32
C TYR A 57 10.53 0.97 18.04
N GLN A 58 11.65 1.02 18.79
CA GLN A 58 12.23 -0.12 19.50
C GLN A 58 12.54 -1.33 18.58
N LYS A 59 12.78 -1.08 17.30
CA LYS A 59 13.02 -2.05 16.24
C LYS A 59 14.06 -1.53 15.25
N GLU A 60 14.81 -2.44 14.63
CA GLU A 60 15.86 -2.09 13.65
C GLU A 60 15.25 -1.63 12.32
N VAL A 61 14.13 -2.25 11.93
CA VAL A 61 13.40 -1.95 10.69
C VAL A 61 12.02 -1.40 11.05
N VAL A 62 11.58 -0.37 10.33
CA VAL A 62 10.22 0.16 10.45
C VAL A 62 9.59 0.24 9.07
N VAL A 63 8.43 -0.39 8.91
CA VAL A 63 7.66 -0.37 7.67
C VAL A 63 6.46 0.55 7.84
N PHE A 64 6.40 1.61 7.04
CA PHE A 64 5.22 2.45 6.94
C PHE A 64 4.42 2.05 5.71
N LYS A 65 3.23 1.50 5.89
CA LYS A 65 2.33 1.19 4.78
C LYS A 65 1.43 2.40 4.55
N GLN A 66 1.37 2.91 3.33
CA GLN A 66 0.48 4.02 2.97
C GLN A 66 -0.15 3.81 1.61
N MET A 67 -1.34 4.38 1.43
CA MET A 67 -1.91 4.59 0.12
C MET A 67 -1.34 5.88 -0.47
N THR A 68 -1.02 5.88 -1.77
CA THR A 68 -0.33 7.01 -2.42
C THR A 68 -1.16 8.30 -2.45
N HIS A 69 -2.49 8.18 -2.46
CA HIS A 69 -3.36 9.34 -2.34
C HIS A 69 -3.30 10.02 -0.96
N HIS A 70 -2.73 9.38 0.07
CA HIS A 70 -2.58 9.99 1.39
C HIS A 70 -1.52 11.09 1.44
N LEU A 71 -0.68 11.18 0.42
CA LEU A 71 0.39 12.18 0.30
C LEU A 71 -0.10 13.56 -0.18
N ILE A 72 -1.43 13.79 -0.20
CA ILE A 72 -2.01 15.06 -0.62
C ILE A 72 -1.60 16.21 0.32
N ASP A 73 -1.13 17.32 -0.25
CA ASP A 73 -0.67 18.50 0.49
C ASP A 73 0.37 18.18 1.59
N ILE A 74 1.22 17.18 1.35
CA ILE A 74 2.36 16.83 2.20
C ILE A 74 3.66 17.12 1.45
N ASP A 75 4.64 17.70 2.14
CA ASP A 75 6.00 17.73 1.63
C ASP A 75 6.57 16.31 1.58
N THR A 76 6.80 15.80 0.37
CA THR A 76 7.27 14.43 0.14
C THR A 76 8.80 14.30 0.23
N GLY A 77 9.51 15.32 0.72
CA GLY A 77 10.96 15.28 0.96
C GLY A 77 11.39 14.24 1.99
N PHE A 78 10.53 13.85 2.93
CA PHE A 78 10.83 12.77 3.89
C PHE A 78 11.09 11.42 3.21
N LEU A 79 10.48 11.18 2.04
CA LEU A 79 10.67 9.95 1.26
C LEU A 79 12.11 9.79 0.75
N ASP A 80 12.87 10.89 0.61
CA ASP A 80 14.26 10.84 0.16
C ASP A 80 15.21 10.27 1.23
N ARG A 81 14.71 10.15 2.47
CA ARG A 81 15.38 9.57 3.65
C ARG A 81 14.88 8.16 3.98
N MET A 82 14.06 7.57 3.11
CA MET A 82 13.47 6.25 3.30
C MET A 82 13.78 5.33 2.11
N ASP A 83 13.67 4.03 2.34
CA ASP A 83 13.55 3.06 1.26
C ASP A 83 12.12 3.06 0.71
N ASN A 84 11.98 3.34 -0.58
CA ASN A 84 10.67 3.48 -1.21
C ASN A 84 10.32 2.23 -2.02
N VAL A 85 9.27 1.53 -1.57
CA VAL A 85 8.75 0.33 -2.24
C VAL A 85 7.34 0.63 -2.73
N LEU A 86 7.12 0.50 -4.04
CA LEU A 86 5.79 0.67 -4.64
C LEU A 86 5.14 -0.68 -4.87
N LEU A 87 4.11 -1.00 -4.07
CA LEU A 87 3.23 -2.14 -4.31
C LEU A 87 2.15 -1.74 -5.34
N ILE A 88 2.25 -2.27 -6.56
CA ILE A 88 1.31 -2.02 -7.65
C ILE A 88 0.35 -3.19 -7.81
N ARG A 89 -0.78 -2.92 -8.45
CA ARG A 89 -1.80 -3.92 -8.75
C ARG A 89 -2.59 -3.50 -9.97
N ASP A 90 -3.03 -4.47 -10.76
CA ASP A 90 -3.92 -4.25 -11.91
C ASP A 90 -5.11 -3.34 -11.51
N PRO A 91 -5.31 -2.18 -12.18
CA PRO A 91 -6.40 -1.26 -11.87
C PRO A 91 -7.78 -1.92 -11.84
N ARG A 92 -8.02 -2.93 -12.68
CA ARG A 92 -9.28 -3.68 -12.69
C ARG A 92 -9.50 -4.43 -11.39
N ALA A 93 -8.42 -5.00 -10.85
CA ALA A 93 -8.44 -5.74 -9.59
C ALA A 93 -8.66 -4.81 -8.39
N ILE A 94 -8.08 -3.60 -8.42
CA ILE A 94 -8.29 -2.58 -7.39
C ILE A 94 -9.76 -2.14 -7.40
N LEU A 95 -10.28 -1.73 -8.55
CA LEU A 95 -11.65 -1.24 -8.69
C LEU A 95 -12.69 -2.30 -8.33
N ASN A 96 -12.48 -3.56 -8.70
CA ASN A 96 -13.37 -4.67 -8.34
C ASN A 96 -13.47 -4.89 -6.81
N SER A 97 -12.43 -4.57 -6.03
CA SER A 97 -12.51 -4.65 -4.57
C SER A 97 -12.96 -3.34 -3.93
N PHE A 98 -12.47 -2.20 -4.43
CA PHE A 98 -12.70 -0.88 -3.83
C PHE A 98 -14.16 -0.44 -4.01
N SER A 99 -14.75 -0.68 -5.19
CA SER A 99 -16.16 -0.34 -5.47
C SER A 99 -17.20 -1.11 -4.66
N LYS A 100 -16.79 -2.15 -3.92
CA LYS A 100 -17.68 -2.85 -2.98
C LYS A 100 -17.90 -2.10 -1.68
N VAL A 101 -17.03 -1.13 -1.40
CA VAL A 101 -16.97 -0.38 -0.15
C VAL A 101 -17.24 1.10 -0.39
N VAL A 102 -16.72 1.65 -1.49
CA VAL A 102 -16.91 3.05 -1.88
C VAL A 102 -17.69 3.10 -3.18
N GLU A 103 -18.85 3.76 -3.18
CA GLU A 103 -19.73 3.79 -4.37
C GLU A 103 -19.21 4.70 -5.49
N LYS A 104 -18.81 5.92 -5.14
CA LYS A 104 -18.30 6.92 -6.09
C LYS A 104 -16.77 6.85 -6.13
N VAL A 105 -16.24 6.17 -7.15
CA VAL A 105 -14.81 5.92 -7.30
C VAL A 105 -14.26 6.63 -8.53
N THR A 106 -13.14 7.31 -8.38
CA THR A 106 -12.34 7.92 -9.44
C THR A 106 -10.95 7.28 -9.50
N ALA A 107 -10.18 7.60 -10.55
CA ALA A 107 -8.77 7.20 -10.62
C ALA A 107 -7.93 7.72 -9.44
N ARG A 108 -8.29 8.90 -8.88
CA ARG A 108 -7.59 9.49 -7.74
C ARG A 108 -7.87 8.72 -6.44
N ASP A 109 -9.09 8.17 -6.29
CA ASP A 109 -9.47 7.40 -5.10
C ASP A 109 -8.75 6.05 -5.03
N ILE A 110 -8.41 5.45 -6.16
CA ILE A 110 -7.58 4.23 -6.19
C ILE A 110 -6.07 4.51 -6.20
N GLY A 111 -5.67 5.78 -6.23
CA GLY A 111 -4.28 6.22 -6.06
C GLY A 111 -3.32 5.92 -7.22
N VAL A 112 -3.77 5.34 -8.34
CA VAL A 112 -2.88 4.91 -9.44
C VAL A 112 -2.16 6.11 -10.11
N PRO A 113 -2.84 7.23 -10.45
CA PRO A 113 -2.15 8.40 -10.99
C PRO A 113 -1.09 8.98 -10.03
N GLN A 114 -1.39 9.02 -8.73
CA GLN A 114 -0.48 9.48 -7.70
C GLN A 114 0.72 8.53 -7.54
N GLN A 115 0.46 7.22 -7.58
CA GLN A 115 1.51 6.20 -7.52
C GLN A 115 2.46 6.31 -8.71
N PHE A 116 1.95 6.58 -9.91
CA PHE A 116 2.76 6.76 -11.10
C PHE A 116 3.59 8.04 -11.07
N ALA A 117 3.00 9.16 -10.65
CA ALA A 117 3.76 10.40 -10.46
C ALA A 117 4.89 10.21 -9.42
N LEU A 118 4.61 9.49 -8.33
CA LEU A 118 5.60 9.16 -7.31
C LEU A 118 6.70 8.23 -7.87
N PHE A 119 6.33 7.20 -8.64
CA PHE A 119 7.26 6.33 -9.35
C PHE A 119 8.24 7.13 -10.20
N GLN A 120 7.75 8.02 -11.06
CA GLN A 120 8.59 8.84 -11.93
C GLN A 120 9.53 9.75 -11.13
N ARG A 121 9.03 10.39 -10.06
CA ARG A 121 9.85 11.23 -9.16
C ARG A 121 10.97 10.41 -8.53
N LEU A 122 10.63 9.30 -7.88
CA LEU A 122 11.59 8.47 -7.14
C LEU A 122 12.60 7.83 -8.08
N GLN A 123 12.17 7.34 -9.25
CA GLN A 123 13.06 6.76 -10.25
C GLN A 123 14.06 7.80 -10.76
N LYS A 124 13.60 9.01 -11.13
CA LYS A 124 14.46 10.11 -11.58
C LYS A 124 15.47 10.54 -10.51
N ALA A 125 15.09 10.49 -9.24
CA ALA A 125 15.95 10.85 -8.11
C ALA A 125 16.89 9.71 -7.65
N GLY A 126 16.78 8.50 -8.21
CA GLY A 126 17.51 7.33 -7.72
C GLY A 126 17.10 6.90 -6.30
N LYS A 127 15.86 7.21 -5.91
CA LYS A 127 15.28 6.95 -4.58
C LYS A 127 14.23 5.83 -4.56
N LEU A 128 13.95 5.23 -5.71
CA LEU A 128 13.06 4.07 -5.82
C LEU A 128 13.84 2.80 -5.49
N THR A 129 13.51 2.15 -4.38
CA THR A 129 14.17 0.91 -3.95
C THR A 129 13.65 -0.30 -4.73
N ALA A 130 12.33 -0.44 -4.86
CA ALA A 130 11.72 -1.53 -5.61
C ALA A 130 10.28 -1.24 -6.06
N VAL A 131 9.84 -1.95 -7.10
CA VAL A 131 8.42 -2.09 -7.47
C VAL A 131 8.03 -3.56 -7.29
N VAL A 132 6.92 -3.79 -6.58
CA VAL A 132 6.36 -5.11 -6.34
C VAL A 132 4.99 -5.16 -7.00
N ASP A 133 4.77 -6.08 -7.92
CA ASP A 133 3.43 -6.33 -8.46
C ASP A 133 2.70 -7.39 -7.63
N ALA A 134 1.45 -7.11 -7.26
CA ALA A 134 0.63 -8.00 -6.45
C ALA A 134 0.40 -9.37 -7.11
N ARG A 135 0.30 -9.47 -8.45
CA ARG A 135 0.18 -10.78 -9.11
C ARG A 135 1.50 -11.53 -9.07
N LEU A 136 2.60 -10.89 -9.45
CA LEU A 136 3.93 -11.51 -9.47
C LEU A 136 4.34 -12.01 -8.09
N LEU A 137 4.06 -11.23 -7.04
CA LEU A 137 4.27 -11.64 -5.65
C LEU A 137 3.50 -12.93 -5.33
N LEU A 138 2.25 -13.07 -5.78
CA LEU A 138 1.45 -14.27 -5.51
C LEU A 138 1.82 -15.48 -6.38
N LEU A 139 2.60 -15.30 -7.46
CA LEU A 139 3.13 -16.42 -8.26
C LEU A 139 4.29 -17.11 -7.56
N ASN A 140 5.18 -16.34 -6.91
CA ASN A 140 6.27 -16.89 -6.10
C ASN A 140 6.64 -15.91 -4.97
N PRO A 141 5.93 -15.96 -3.82
CA PRO A 141 6.14 -15.02 -2.73
C PRO A 141 7.56 -15.06 -2.17
N GLU A 142 8.16 -16.25 -2.05
CA GLU A 142 9.51 -16.43 -1.52
C GLU A 142 10.56 -15.74 -2.41
N SER A 143 10.50 -15.96 -3.73
CA SER A 143 11.43 -15.34 -4.68
C SER A 143 11.32 -13.81 -4.69
N VAL A 144 10.09 -13.28 -4.78
CA VAL A 144 9.88 -11.83 -4.83
C VAL A 144 10.26 -11.15 -3.51
N LEU A 145 9.93 -11.76 -2.36
CA LEU A 145 10.31 -11.20 -1.06
C LEU A 145 11.81 -11.31 -0.79
N SER A 146 12.48 -12.37 -1.25
CA SER A 146 13.94 -12.49 -1.15
C SER A 146 14.62 -11.36 -1.92
N GLN A 147 14.22 -11.12 -3.17
CA GLN A 147 14.73 -10.00 -3.97
C GLN A 147 14.43 -8.64 -3.33
N LEU A 148 13.24 -8.48 -2.74
CA LEU A 148 12.88 -7.25 -2.04
C LEU A 148 13.78 -7.01 -0.82
N CYS A 149 14.01 -8.04 -0.01
CA CYS A 149 14.89 -7.98 1.15
C CYS A 149 16.33 -7.64 0.75
N ASP A 150 16.84 -8.27 -0.33
CA ASP A 150 18.17 -7.97 -0.88
C ASP A 150 18.29 -6.49 -1.30
N ARG A 151 17.26 -5.94 -1.96
CA ARG A 151 17.23 -4.52 -2.35
C ARG A 151 17.17 -3.57 -1.17
N LEU A 152 16.53 -3.99 -0.08
CA LEU A 152 16.42 -3.24 1.17
C LEU A 152 17.64 -3.43 2.09
N GLY A 153 18.57 -4.33 1.75
CA GLY A 153 19.74 -4.62 2.59
C GLY A 153 19.39 -5.32 3.92
N ILE A 154 18.27 -6.04 3.98
CA ILE A 154 17.82 -6.78 5.16
C ILE A 154 17.73 -8.29 4.83
N PRO A 155 17.89 -9.20 5.79
CA PRO A 155 17.84 -10.64 5.50
C PRO A 155 16.41 -11.11 5.25
N PHE A 156 16.13 -11.90 4.21
CA PHE A 156 14.83 -12.59 4.09
C PHE A 156 14.64 -13.60 5.23
N THR A 157 13.40 -13.79 5.69
CA THR A 157 13.07 -14.84 6.66
C THR A 157 11.83 -15.63 6.23
N PRO A 158 11.82 -16.98 6.32
CA PRO A 158 10.65 -17.78 5.93
C PRO A 158 9.37 -17.46 6.70
N GLN A 159 9.50 -16.89 7.91
CA GLN A 159 8.35 -16.42 8.70
C GLN A 159 7.53 -15.37 7.94
N MET A 160 8.15 -14.61 7.03
CA MET A 160 7.46 -13.62 6.19
C MET A 160 6.35 -14.22 5.29
N LEU A 161 6.28 -15.54 5.14
CA LEU A 161 5.33 -16.24 4.27
C LEU A 161 4.06 -16.72 4.97
N SER A 162 4.05 -16.76 6.31
CA SER A 162 2.97 -17.35 7.11
C SER A 162 2.61 -16.47 8.30
N TRP A 163 1.34 -16.42 8.66
CA TRP A 163 0.86 -15.67 9.82
C TRP A 163 -0.37 -16.32 10.43
N GLU A 164 -0.66 -16.01 11.70
CA GLU A 164 -1.91 -16.41 12.32
C GLU A 164 -3.09 -15.64 11.74
N PRO A 165 -4.25 -16.30 11.52
CA PRO A 165 -5.43 -15.62 11.05
C PRO A 165 -5.98 -14.70 12.14
N GLY A 166 -6.37 -13.48 11.75
CA GLY A 166 -7.02 -12.51 12.62
C GLY A 166 -6.51 -11.09 12.40
N ALA A 167 -7.10 -10.18 13.19
CA ALA A 167 -6.61 -8.82 13.31
C ALA A 167 -5.26 -8.81 14.02
N ARG A 168 -4.44 -7.81 13.68
CA ARG A 168 -3.13 -7.61 14.31
C ARG A 168 -3.07 -6.29 15.08
N PRO A 169 -2.16 -6.14 16.04
CA PRO A 169 -1.96 -4.87 16.73
C PRO A 169 -1.60 -3.71 15.80
N GLU A 170 -1.00 -4.01 14.64
CA GLU A 170 -0.61 -3.00 13.64
C GLU A 170 -1.79 -2.55 12.76
N ASP A 171 -2.91 -3.27 12.77
CA ASP A 171 -4.09 -2.90 11.99
C ASP A 171 -4.72 -1.61 12.54
N GLY A 172 -4.91 -0.61 11.67
CA GLY A 172 -5.73 0.53 12.04
C GLY A 172 -7.21 0.20 12.11
N ILE A 173 -8.01 1.10 12.66
CA ILE A 173 -9.44 0.86 12.90
C ILE A 173 -10.21 0.53 11.61
N TRP A 174 -9.72 1.02 10.47
CA TRP A 174 -10.28 0.77 9.14
C TRP A 174 -10.19 -0.70 8.72
N ALA A 175 -9.38 -1.53 9.40
CA ALA A 175 -9.26 -2.95 9.11
C ALA A 175 -10.60 -3.68 9.17
N ALA A 176 -11.54 -3.23 10.01
CA ALA A 176 -12.90 -3.76 10.06
C ALA A 176 -13.64 -3.68 8.70
N HIS A 177 -13.27 -2.73 7.85
CA HIS A 177 -13.87 -2.51 6.54
C HIS A 177 -13.07 -3.14 5.40
N TRP A 178 -11.74 -3.21 5.52
CA TRP A 178 -10.86 -3.58 4.40
C TRP A 178 -10.21 -4.96 4.53
N TYR A 179 -10.00 -5.47 5.76
CA TYR A 179 -9.06 -6.57 6.01
C TYR A 179 -9.71 -7.93 6.26
N GLY A 180 -11.03 -8.04 6.09
CA GLY A 180 -11.75 -9.30 6.31
C GLY A 180 -11.22 -10.50 5.51
N ASN A 181 -10.55 -10.29 4.37
CA ASN A 181 -9.89 -11.38 3.63
C ASN A 181 -8.52 -11.76 4.21
N VAL A 182 -7.69 -10.78 4.59
CA VAL A 182 -6.36 -11.08 5.16
C VAL A 182 -6.51 -11.67 6.56
N HIS A 183 -7.50 -11.25 7.34
CA HIS A 183 -7.83 -11.83 8.65
C HIS A 183 -8.24 -13.30 8.59
N LYS A 184 -8.68 -13.80 7.43
CA LYS A 184 -9.02 -15.23 7.23
C LYS A 184 -7.87 -16.04 6.63
N SER A 185 -6.77 -15.37 6.28
CA SER A 185 -5.62 -16.01 5.63
C SER A 185 -4.55 -16.34 6.63
N THR A 186 -3.72 -17.33 6.29
CA THR A 186 -2.55 -17.73 7.07
C THR A 186 -1.23 -17.49 6.33
N GLY A 187 -1.28 -16.77 5.22
CA GLY A 187 -0.17 -16.61 4.29
C GLY A 187 -0.64 -16.13 2.92
N PHE A 188 0.31 -15.96 2.00
CA PHE A 188 0.01 -15.60 0.62
C PHE A 188 -0.85 -16.68 -0.05
N GLN A 189 -1.98 -16.28 -0.61
CA GLN A 189 -2.86 -17.19 -1.32
C GLN A 189 -2.39 -17.37 -2.77
N PRO A 190 -2.36 -18.59 -3.32
CA PRO A 190 -1.95 -18.81 -4.70
C PRO A 190 -2.70 -17.89 -5.66
N TRP A 191 -1.97 -17.28 -6.59
CA TRP A 191 -2.61 -16.46 -7.61
C TRP A 191 -3.62 -17.29 -8.40
N LYS A 192 -4.80 -16.70 -8.63
CA LYS A 192 -5.82 -17.26 -9.50
C LYS A 192 -6.21 -16.20 -10.51
N GLU A 193 -6.34 -16.62 -11.75
CA GLU A 193 -6.92 -15.78 -12.78
C GLU A 193 -8.35 -15.40 -12.38
N LYS A 194 -8.71 -14.13 -12.60
CA LYS A 194 -10.01 -13.58 -12.24
C LYS A 194 -10.56 -12.78 -13.40
N THR A 195 -11.82 -13.05 -13.72
CA THR A 195 -12.62 -12.17 -14.56
C THR A 195 -13.14 -11.01 -13.71
N TYR A 196 -12.93 -9.78 -14.17
CA TYR A 196 -13.42 -8.58 -13.51
C TYR A 196 -14.67 -8.08 -14.21
N ASN A 197 -15.83 -8.21 -13.55
CA ASN A 197 -17.10 -7.69 -14.05
C ASN A 197 -17.27 -6.24 -13.58
N LEU A 198 -16.64 -5.32 -14.30
CA LEU A 198 -16.72 -3.88 -14.01
C LEU A 198 -17.89 -3.24 -14.75
N SER A 199 -18.55 -2.26 -14.13
CA SER A 199 -19.48 -1.38 -14.85
C SER A 199 -18.72 -0.58 -15.93
N PRO A 200 -19.40 -0.08 -16.97
CA PRO A 200 -18.73 0.72 -18.02
C PRO A 200 -17.92 1.90 -17.46
N ALA A 201 -18.41 2.56 -16.41
CA ALA A 201 -17.70 3.66 -15.75
C ALA A 201 -16.38 3.19 -15.09
N LEU A 202 -16.41 2.09 -14.33
CA LEU A 202 -15.22 1.54 -13.69
C LEU A 202 -14.24 0.98 -14.74
N ALA A 203 -14.72 0.35 -15.81
CA ALA A 203 -13.88 -0.11 -16.91
C ALA A 203 -13.14 1.05 -17.58
N SER A 204 -13.80 2.20 -17.79
CA SER A 204 -13.16 3.41 -18.32
C SER A 204 -12.04 3.94 -17.41
N ILE A 205 -12.24 3.92 -16.08
CA ILE A 205 -11.20 4.28 -15.12
C ILE A 205 -10.02 3.30 -15.19
N ALA A 206 -10.31 1.99 -15.26
CA ALA A 206 -9.27 0.97 -15.36
C ALA A 206 -8.40 1.16 -16.61
N GLU A 207 -9.03 1.42 -17.76
CA GLU A 207 -8.35 1.67 -19.03
C GLU A 207 -7.50 2.94 -18.98
N ALA A 208 -8.00 4.02 -18.37
CA ALA A 208 -7.24 5.26 -18.18
C ALA A 208 -6.00 5.05 -17.28
N CYS A 209 -6.09 4.17 -16.29
CA CYS A 209 -4.99 3.83 -15.38
C CYS A 209 -4.03 2.77 -15.95
N ARG A 210 -4.40 2.05 -17.01
CA ARG A 210 -3.63 0.92 -17.54
C ARG A 210 -2.20 1.30 -17.97
N PRO A 211 -1.96 2.38 -18.75
CA PRO A 211 -0.60 2.71 -19.20
C PRO A 211 0.36 2.97 -18.04
N ALA A 212 -0.11 3.69 -17.01
CA ALA A 212 0.66 3.96 -15.79
C ALA A 212 1.02 2.68 -15.03
N TYR A 213 0.06 1.76 -14.92
CA TYR A 213 0.31 0.44 -14.31
C TYR A 213 1.29 -0.39 -15.12
N GLU A 214 1.17 -0.44 -16.46
CA GLU A 214 2.06 -1.21 -17.33
C GLU A 214 3.50 -0.70 -17.29
N GLU A 215 3.70 0.62 -17.23
CA GLU A 215 5.03 1.22 -17.09
C GLU A 215 5.68 0.83 -15.76
N MET A 216 4.97 0.96 -14.64
CA MET A 216 5.47 0.52 -13.33
C MET A 216 5.71 -1.00 -13.29
N LEU A 217 4.83 -1.78 -13.94
CA LEU A 217 4.99 -3.24 -14.05
C LEU A 217 6.26 -3.61 -14.83
N GLY A 218 6.72 -2.77 -15.76
CA GLY A 218 8.00 -2.93 -16.44
C GLY A 218 9.19 -2.95 -15.47
N ALA A 219 9.11 -2.19 -14.37
CA ALA A 219 10.14 -2.09 -13.33
C ALA A 219 9.96 -3.08 -12.15
N ALA A 220 8.92 -3.91 -12.17
CA ALA A 220 8.61 -4.81 -11.06
C ALA A 220 9.59 -5.97 -10.92
N LEU A 221 9.85 -6.38 -9.67
CA LEU A 221 10.53 -7.63 -9.34
C LEU A 221 9.81 -8.82 -9.98
N ARG A 222 10.57 -9.84 -10.41
CA ARG A 222 10.06 -10.99 -11.14
C ARG A 222 10.23 -12.27 -10.33
N PRO A 223 9.25 -13.20 -10.33
CA PRO A 223 9.34 -14.46 -9.61
C PRO A 223 10.46 -15.37 -10.13
#